data_AF-A0A1Q5N7I5-F1
#
_entry.id   AF-A0A1Q5N7I5-F1
#
_cell.length_a   1.000
_cell.length_b   1.000
_cell.length_c   1.000
_cell.angle_alpha   90.00
_cell.angle_beta   90.00
_cell.angle_gamma   90.00
#
_symmetry.space_group_name_H-M   'P 1'
#
loop_
_entity.id
_entity.type
_entity.pdbx_description
1 polymer ?
#
loop_
_entity_poly.entity_id
_entity_poly.type
_entity_poly.pdbx_seq_one_letter_code
_entity_poly.pdbx_strand_id
1 'polypeptide(L)'
;MNPYAYVPADDPLFGTVRIELDHETGTLGVSGDGLPPVDIRRAPNTMPESHVPIGTRDPEHLTLLVDGAEETLRPSKGFLTRRSYRVEVVSGARDCSYLLVPDSLGTSRLLRDERLLGVFTSSGDGRVSADWEAAGESERARDPYDTSVGYGLAAAFGTGAEPMWQLTLNAALDLWP
;
A
#
# COMPACT_ATOMS: atom_id res chain seq x y z
N MET A 1 13.58 0.72 -10.62
CA MET A 1 12.50 1.58 -10.07
C MET A 1 13.03 3.01 -10.11
N ASN A 2 12.20 4.00 -10.46
CA ASN A 2 12.61 5.41 -10.34
C ASN A 2 12.88 5.68 -8.85
N PRO A 3 14.02 6.26 -8.42
CA PRO A 3 14.32 6.44 -6.99
C PRO A 3 13.25 7.26 -6.26
N TYR A 4 12.57 8.16 -6.97
CA TYR A 4 11.51 8.99 -6.42
C TYR A 4 10.30 9.02 -7.36
N ALA A 5 9.11 8.75 -6.84
CA ALA A 5 7.86 8.83 -7.55
C ALA A 5 6.96 9.89 -6.90
N TYR A 6 6.60 10.91 -7.69
CA TYR A 6 5.54 11.85 -7.35
C TYR A 6 4.41 11.67 -8.34
N VAL A 7 3.32 11.05 -7.89
CA VAL A 7 2.21 10.71 -8.78
C VAL A 7 0.90 11.11 -8.13
N PRO A 8 0.10 11.98 -8.78
CA PRO A 8 -1.29 12.13 -8.42
C PRO A 8 -2.10 10.91 -8.88
N ALA A 9 -2.97 10.42 -8.01
CA ALA A 9 -4.03 9.49 -8.33
C ALA A 9 -5.37 10.23 -8.26
N ASP A 10 -6.21 10.09 -9.27
CA ASP A 10 -7.57 10.61 -9.23
C ASP A 10 -8.50 9.55 -8.64
N ASP A 11 -9.05 9.84 -7.47
CA ASP A 11 -10.03 9.00 -6.79
C ASP A 11 -11.45 9.51 -7.08
N PRO A 12 -12.39 8.63 -7.46
CA PRO A 12 -13.75 9.04 -7.81
C PRO A 12 -14.57 9.58 -6.63
N LEU A 13 -14.17 9.31 -5.40
CA LEU A 13 -14.86 9.73 -4.17
C LEU A 13 -14.11 10.85 -3.43
N PHE A 14 -12.79 10.87 -3.49
CA PHE A 14 -11.94 11.78 -2.71
C PHE A 14 -11.12 12.77 -3.56
N GLY A 15 -11.28 12.74 -4.88
CA GLY A 15 -10.56 13.63 -5.78
C GLY A 15 -9.07 13.28 -5.88
N THR A 16 -8.22 14.27 -6.08
CA THR A 16 -6.79 14.03 -6.30
C THR A 16 -6.06 13.66 -5.00
N VAL A 17 -5.47 12.47 -4.99
CA VAL A 17 -4.58 11.94 -3.95
C VAL A 17 -3.14 12.07 -4.41
N ARG A 18 -2.31 12.79 -3.67
CA ARG A 18 -0.87 12.95 -3.93
C ARG A 18 -0.09 11.86 -3.22
N ILE A 19 0.82 11.23 -3.96
CA ILE A 19 1.68 10.14 -3.46
C ILE A 19 3.13 10.53 -3.72
N GLU A 20 3.92 10.57 -2.65
CA GLU A 20 5.34 10.89 -2.62
C GLU A 20 6.11 9.68 -2.11
N LEU A 21 6.65 8.85 -3.00
CA LEU A 21 7.40 7.66 -2.64
C LEU A 21 8.88 7.81 -3.00
N ASP A 22 9.75 7.73 -1.99
CA ASP A 22 11.19 7.67 -2.11
C ASP A 22 11.68 6.26 -1.73
N HIS A 23 12.11 5.52 -2.73
CA HIS A 23 12.59 4.15 -2.56
C HIS A 23 13.96 4.12 -1.86
N GLU A 24 14.81 5.11 -2.12
CA GLU A 24 16.18 5.19 -1.61
C GLU A 24 16.17 5.50 -0.12
N THR A 25 15.49 6.57 0.28
CA THR A 25 15.39 6.95 1.69
C THR A 25 14.35 6.12 2.45
N GLY A 26 13.44 5.45 1.74
CA GLY A 26 12.40 4.62 2.32
C GLY A 26 11.30 5.43 2.98
N THR A 27 10.87 6.51 2.35
CA THR A 27 9.78 7.36 2.83
C THR A 27 8.61 7.35 1.86
N LEU A 28 7.40 7.31 2.40
CA LEU A 28 6.17 7.50 1.67
C LEU A 28 5.33 8.58 2.36
N GLY A 29 4.85 9.54 1.58
CA GLY A 29 3.80 10.48 1.96
C GLY A 29 2.55 10.28 1.11
N VAL A 30 1.38 10.28 1.74
CA VAL A 30 0.07 10.38 1.05
C VAL A 30 -0.71 11.55 1.61
N SER A 31 -1.22 12.40 0.73
CA SER A 31 -2.04 13.55 1.10
C SER A 31 -3.10 13.84 0.05
N GLY A 32 -4.12 14.61 0.41
CA GLY A 32 -5.21 15.01 -0.49
C GLY A 32 -6.16 15.95 0.20
N ASP A 33 -7.02 16.61 -0.56
CA ASP A 33 -7.98 17.56 0.02
C ASP A 33 -9.01 16.79 0.87
N GLY A 34 -9.03 17.04 2.17
CA GLY A 34 -9.91 16.33 3.12
C GLY A 34 -9.44 14.93 3.52
N LEU A 35 -8.28 14.49 3.04
CA LEU A 35 -7.64 13.24 3.48
C LEU A 35 -6.68 13.50 4.64
N PRO A 36 -6.77 12.74 5.74
CA PRO A 36 -5.73 12.74 6.77
C PRO A 36 -4.39 12.33 6.15
N PRO A 37 -3.28 13.03 6.43
CA PRO A 37 -1.98 12.70 5.86
C PRO A 37 -1.49 11.34 6.39
N VAL A 38 -0.76 10.61 5.55
CA VAL A 38 -0.10 9.35 5.94
C VAL A 38 1.38 9.44 5.65
N ASP A 39 2.19 9.06 6.63
CA ASP A 39 3.64 8.94 6.49
C ASP A 39 4.07 7.52 6.83
N ILE A 40 4.76 6.84 5.91
CA ILE A 40 5.43 5.56 6.18
C ILE A 40 6.92 5.76 6.03
N ARG A 41 7.70 5.29 7.01
CA ARG A 41 9.15 5.46 7.03
C ARG A 41 9.85 4.15 7.36
N ARG A 42 10.82 3.78 6.53
CA ARG A 42 11.82 2.76 6.83
C ARG A 42 12.88 3.34 7.77
N ALA A 43 13.32 2.56 8.74
CA ALA A 43 14.40 2.94 9.63
C ALA A 43 15.68 3.27 8.84
N PRO A 44 16.45 4.28 9.27
CA PRO A 44 17.69 4.66 8.60
C PRO A 44 18.70 3.50 8.66
N ASN A 45 19.51 3.37 7.60
CA ASN A 45 20.52 2.32 7.45
C ASN A 45 19.97 0.88 7.33
N THR A 46 18.66 0.68 7.21
CA THR A 46 18.09 -0.61 6.81
C THR A 46 18.36 -0.85 5.33
N MET A 47 18.94 -2.00 5.01
CA MET A 47 19.26 -2.37 3.63
C MET A 47 17.96 -2.60 2.83
N PRO A 48 17.73 -1.89 1.72
CA PRO A 48 16.49 -1.99 0.98
C PRO A 48 16.37 -3.30 0.21
N GLU A 49 15.23 -3.95 0.35
CA GLU A 49 14.77 -5.06 -0.48
C GLU A 49 14.22 -4.48 -1.80
N SER A 50 14.92 -4.71 -2.92
CA SER A 50 14.63 -4.09 -4.22
C SER A 50 13.24 -4.38 -4.81
N HIS A 51 12.54 -5.38 -4.29
CA HIS A 51 11.21 -5.80 -4.73
C HIS A 51 10.09 -5.30 -3.81
N VAL A 52 10.43 -4.57 -2.74
CA VAL A 52 9.48 -3.94 -1.83
C VAL A 52 9.55 -2.44 -2.06
N PRO A 53 8.45 -1.75 -2.40
CA PRO A 53 8.51 -0.32 -2.76
C PRO A 53 9.07 0.57 -1.64
N ILE A 54 8.59 0.41 -0.40
CA ILE A 54 9.16 1.08 0.79
C ILE A 54 10.51 0.49 1.22
N GLY A 55 10.95 -0.59 0.58
CA GLY A 55 12.25 -1.25 0.72
C GLY A 55 12.40 -2.20 1.91
N THR A 56 11.37 -2.44 2.71
CA THR A 56 11.39 -3.59 3.65
C THR A 56 9.98 -4.01 4.03
N ARG A 57 9.82 -5.28 4.39
CA ARG A 57 8.60 -5.80 5.02
C ARG A 57 8.79 -6.11 6.51
N ASP A 58 9.95 -5.79 7.06
CA ASP A 58 10.22 -5.99 8.48
C ASP A 58 9.50 -4.91 9.32
N PRO A 59 8.50 -5.27 10.13
CA PRO A 59 7.76 -4.31 10.95
C PRO A 59 8.65 -3.60 11.98
N GLU A 60 9.76 -4.20 12.43
CA GLU A 60 10.68 -3.56 13.39
C GLU A 60 11.45 -2.39 12.77
N HIS A 61 11.47 -2.31 11.44
CA HIS A 61 12.12 -1.26 10.67
C HIS A 61 11.13 -0.30 10.02
N LEU A 62 9.85 -0.31 10.42
CA LEU A 62 8.82 0.52 9.82
C LEU A 62 8.06 1.32 10.87
N THR A 63 7.81 2.59 10.55
CA THR A 63 6.89 3.45 11.29
C THR A 63 5.79 3.90 10.35
N LEU A 64 4.55 3.91 10.84
CA LEU A 64 3.38 4.45 10.15
C LEU A 64 2.77 5.54 11.02
N LEU A 65 2.58 6.73 10.46
CA LEU A 65 1.78 7.80 11.03
C LEU A 65 0.55 8.04 10.14
N VAL A 66 -0.61 8.21 10.77
CA VAL A 66 -1.83 8.67 10.10
C VAL A 66 -2.38 9.85 10.90
N ASP A 67 -2.50 11.01 10.25
CA ASP A 67 -2.85 12.27 10.92
C ASP A 67 -1.91 12.59 12.11
N GLY A 68 -0.64 12.20 11.99
CA GLY A 68 0.36 12.33 13.05
C GLY A 68 0.24 11.32 14.20
N ALA A 69 -0.78 10.46 14.23
CA ALA A 69 -0.90 9.37 15.20
C ALA A 69 -0.12 8.14 14.72
N GLU A 70 0.69 7.55 15.60
CA GLU A 70 1.43 6.34 15.28
C GLU A 70 0.53 5.11 15.31
N GLU A 71 0.55 4.35 14.21
CA GLU A 71 -0.24 3.14 14.02
C GLU A 71 0.64 1.91 13.84
N THR A 72 0.17 0.76 14.32
CA THR A 72 0.97 -0.46 14.29
C THR A 72 0.88 -1.11 12.91
N LEU A 73 1.99 -1.11 12.16
CA LEU A 73 2.11 -1.73 10.85
C LEU A 73 2.70 -3.14 10.95
N ARG A 74 2.03 -4.14 10.36
CA ARG A 74 2.41 -5.56 10.41
C ARG A 74 2.38 -6.20 9.02
N PRO A 75 3.39 -5.95 8.17
CA PRO A 75 3.53 -6.66 6.92
C PRO A 75 3.86 -8.12 7.19
N SER A 76 3.23 -9.04 6.46
CA SER A 76 3.64 -10.45 6.44
C SER A 76 4.91 -10.63 5.59
N LYS A 77 5.66 -11.72 5.80
CA LYS A 77 7.01 -11.92 5.21
C LYS A 77 7.10 -11.98 3.68
N GLY A 78 6.00 -12.19 2.95
CA GLY A 78 6.00 -12.11 1.47
C GLY A 78 6.71 -13.23 0.70
N PHE A 79 6.96 -14.41 1.29
CA PHE A 79 7.87 -15.39 0.64
C PHE A 79 7.25 -16.74 0.24
N LEU A 80 6.02 -17.06 0.64
CA LEU A 80 5.51 -18.46 0.54
C LEU A 80 4.29 -18.59 -0.35
N THR A 81 3.28 -17.79 -0.07
CA THR A 81 2.00 -17.85 -0.77
C THR A 81 1.52 -16.44 -1.08
N ARG A 82 0.59 -16.33 -2.01
CA ARG A 82 -0.09 -15.07 -2.31
C ARG A 82 -0.58 -14.34 -1.05
N ARG A 83 -1.16 -15.07 -0.09
CA ARG A 83 -1.61 -14.51 1.21
C ARG A 83 -0.48 -14.04 2.12
N SER A 84 0.75 -14.50 1.91
CA SER A 84 1.92 -14.06 2.69
C SER A 84 2.36 -12.62 2.40
N TYR A 85 1.81 -11.99 1.37
CA TYR A 85 2.03 -10.58 1.05
C TYR A 85 1.03 -9.64 1.74
N ARG A 86 0.12 -10.16 2.56
CA ARG A 86 -0.83 -9.33 3.32
C ARG A 86 -0.12 -8.31 4.22
N VAL A 87 -0.74 -7.17 4.42
CA VAL A 87 -0.27 -6.10 5.30
C VAL A 87 -1.40 -5.71 6.23
N GLU A 88 -1.18 -5.85 7.53
CA GLU A 88 -2.12 -5.45 8.57
C GLU A 88 -1.71 -4.09 9.15
N VAL A 89 -2.69 -3.24 9.44
CA VAL A 89 -2.54 -2.05 10.27
C VAL A 89 -3.52 -2.14 11.42
N VAL A 90 -3.04 -1.98 12.65
CA VAL A 90 -3.91 -1.84 13.82
C VAL A 90 -3.94 -0.37 14.20
N SER A 91 -5.12 0.24 14.10
CA SER A 91 -5.34 1.62 14.47
C SER A 91 -5.71 1.74 15.95
N GLY A 92 -4.77 2.22 16.76
CA GLY A 92 -5.05 2.54 18.16
C GLY A 92 -5.94 3.77 18.30
N ALA A 93 -5.83 4.72 17.36
CA ALA A 93 -6.62 5.96 17.38
C ALA A 93 -8.10 5.74 17.01
N ARG A 94 -8.39 4.73 16.17
CA ARG A 94 -9.76 4.43 15.69
C ARG A 94 -10.34 3.14 16.24
N ASP A 95 -9.58 2.38 17.03
CA ASP A 95 -9.98 1.08 17.59
C ASP A 95 -10.49 0.12 16.50
N CYS A 96 -9.72 0.01 15.41
CA CYS A 96 -10.05 -0.84 14.26
C CYS A 96 -8.78 -1.43 13.61
N SER A 97 -8.99 -2.40 12.73
CA SER A 97 -7.92 -3.06 11.98
C SER A 97 -8.15 -2.94 10.48
N TYR A 98 -7.07 -2.68 9.74
CA TYR A 98 -7.06 -2.71 8.29
C TYR A 98 -6.22 -3.89 7.79
N LEU A 99 -6.69 -4.53 6.73
CA LEU A 99 -5.97 -5.61 6.08
C LEU A 99 -5.93 -5.37 4.58
N LEU A 100 -4.75 -5.10 4.04
CA LEU A 100 -4.48 -5.16 2.62
C LEU A 100 -4.06 -6.59 2.27
N VAL A 101 -4.89 -7.32 1.54
CA VAL A 101 -4.64 -8.72 1.17
C VAL A 101 -4.71 -8.89 -0.33
N PRO A 102 -3.76 -9.60 -0.97
CA PRO A 102 -3.83 -9.83 -2.40
C PRO A 102 -5.15 -10.53 -2.81
N ASP A 103 -5.80 -10.02 -3.86
CA ASP A 103 -6.99 -10.63 -4.50
C ASP A 103 -6.80 -11.17 -5.92
N SER A 104 -5.96 -10.53 -6.75
CA SER A 104 -5.42 -11.11 -7.99
C SER A 104 -3.88 -11.01 -8.11
N LEU A 105 -3.34 -11.22 -9.32
CA LEU A 105 -1.93 -11.02 -9.64
C LEU A 105 -1.49 -9.57 -9.42
N GLY A 106 -2.34 -8.61 -9.85
CA GLY A 106 -2.06 -7.17 -9.76
C GLY A 106 -2.89 -6.42 -8.72
N THR A 107 -3.88 -7.05 -8.08
CA THR A 107 -4.81 -6.35 -7.19
C THR A 107 -4.81 -6.88 -5.76
N SER A 108 -5.10 -6.00 -4.81
CA SER A 108 -5.30 -6.31 -3.39
C SER A 108 -6.62 -5.75 -2.88
N ARG A 109 -7.32 -6.48 -2.03
CA ARG A 109 -8.49 -6.00 -1.30
C ARG A 109 -8.06 -5.28 -0.03
N LEU A 110 -8.67 -4.14 0.26
CA LEU A 110 -8.59 -3.48 1.55
C LEU A 110 -9.83 -3.83 2.37
N LEU A 111 -9.61 -4.40 3.55
CA LEU A 111 -10.65 -4.70 4.51
C LEU A 111 -10.46 -3.82 5.75
N ARG A 112 -11.55 -3.40 6.38
CA ARG A 112 -11.58 -2.87 7.75
C ARG A 112 -12.45 -3.78 8.61
N ASP A 113 -11.88 -4.36 9.66
CA ASP A 113 -12.56 -5.32 10.54
C ASP A 113 -13.36 -6.35 9.72
N GLU A 114 -12.67 -6.99 8.77
CA GLU A 114 -13.20 -8.00 7.84
C GLU A 114 -14.21 -7.48 6.80
N ARG A 115 -14.68 -6.24 6.90
CA ARG A 115 -15.54 -5.62 5.88
C ARG A 115 -14.68 -5.14 4.71
N LEU A 116 -15.00 -5.60 3.51
CA LEU A 116 -14.39 -5.10 2.28
C LEU A 116 -14.74 -3.61 2.06
N LEU A 117 -13.71 -2.81 1.80
CA LEU A 117 -13.83 -1.39 1.50
C LEU A 117 -13.62 -1.11 0.01
N GLY A 118 -12.63 -1.77 -0.59
CA GLY A 118 -12.30 -1.60 -2.00
C GLY A 118 -11.16 -2.49 -2.46
N VAL A 119 -10.85 -2.39 -3.74
CA VAL A 119 -9.79 -3.11 -4.44
C VAL A 119 -8.78 -2.11 -4.97
N PHE A 120 -7.50 -2.32 -4.67
CA PHE A 120 -6.40 -1.46 -5.04
C PHE A 120 -5.50 -2.11 -6.08
N THR A 121 -4.93 -1.27 -6.95
CA THR A 121 -3.89 -1.64 -7.92
C THR A 121 -2.70 -0.69 -7.82
N SER A 122 -1.50 -1.23 -7.68
CA SER A 122 -0.21 -0.55 -7.67
C SER A 122 0.92 -1.53 -7.97
N SER A 123 1.81 -1.19 -8.90
CA SER A 123 3.05 -1.92 -9.17
C SER A 123 4.20 -1.49 -8.26
N GLY A 124 3.95 -0.60 -7.29
CA GLY A 124 4.99 -0.04 -6.44
C GLY A 124 5.80 1.07 -7.11
N ASP A 125 5.31 1.67 -8.19
CA ASP A 125 5.92 2.82 -8.88
C ASP A 125 5.35 4.17 -8.40
N GLY A 126 4.66 4.17 -7.26
CA GLY A 126 3.93 5.32 -6.72
C GLY A 126 2.56 5.56 -7.37
N ARG A 127 2.20 4.86 -8.45
CA ARG A 127 0.84 4.93 -9.02
C ARG A 127 -0.09 4.00 -8.27
N VAL A 128 -1.26 4.50 -7.90
CA VAL A 128 -2.29 3.73 -7.20
C VAL A 128 -3.65 4.05 -7.81
N SER A 129 -4.47 3.03 -8.06
CA SER A 129 -5.89 3.18 -8.35
C SER A 129 -6.73 2.37 -7.36
N ALA A 130 -7.94 2.83 -7.08
CA ALA A 130 -8.87 2.21 -6.14
C ALA A 130 -10.26 2.07 -6.77
N ASP A 131 -10.82 0.85 -6.69
CA ASP A 131 -12.21 0.53 -7.00
C ASP A 131 -12.94 0.26 -5.69
N TRP A 132 -13.82 1.18 -5.32
CA TRP A 132 -14.49 1.14 -4.01
C TRP A 132 -15.78 0.32 -4.02
N GLU A 133 -16.02 -0.47 -2.98
CA GLU A 133 -17.24 -1.29 -2.84
C GLU A 133 -18.49 -0.42 -2.78
N ALA A 134 -19.39 -0.54 -3.77
CA ALA A 134 -20.55 0.32 -3.92
C ALA A 134 -21.28 0.54 -2.58
N ALA A 135 -21.68 1.79 -2.32
CA ALA A 135 -22.46 2.10 -1.13
C ALA A 135 -23.81 1.36 -1.22
N GLY A 136 -23.97 0.27 -0.48
CA GLY A 136 -25.29 -0.26 -0.15
C GLY A 136 -26.05 0.70 0.78
N GLU A 137 -27.33 0.42 1.03
CA GLU A 137 -28.30 1.24 1.80
C GLU A 137 -27.87 1.67 3.24
N SER A 138 -26.71 1.22 3.71
CA SER A 138 -26.04 1.74 4.89
C SER A 138 -24.92 2.70 4.48
N GLU A 139 -25.30 3.88 4.00
CA GLU A 139 -24.44 5.05 3.82
C GLU A 139 -23.88 5.51 5.18
N ARG A 140 -22.84 4.83 5.66
CA ARG A 140 -21.74 5.57 6.25
C ARG A 140 -20.89 6.01 5.08
N ALA A 141 -20.84 7.32 4.82
CA ALA A 141 -19.84 7.92 3.95
C ALA A 141 -18.50 7.21 4.23
N ARG A 142 -17.85 6.68 3.18
CA ARG A 142 -16.55 6.03 3.34
C ARG A 142 -15.63 7.02 4.06
N ASP A 143 -15.00 6.58 5.14
CA ASP A 143 -14.22 7.46 6.00
C ASP A 143 -12.96 7.88 5.23
N PRO A 144 -12.64 9.19 5.09
CA PRO A 144 -11.38 9.65 4.52
C PRO A 144 -10.14 8.94 5.09
N TYR A 145 -10.20 8.52 6.36
CA TYR A 145 -9.15 7.73 7.00
C TYR A 145 -8.92 6.37 6.32
N ASP A 146 -9.99 5.69 5.93
CA ASP A 146 -9.93 4.41 5.22
C ASP A 146 -9.17 4.57 3.88
N THR A 147 -9.44 5.68 3.19
CA THR A 147 -8.79 6.06 1.93
C THR A 147 -7.31 6.30 2.11
N SER A 148 -6.93 7.15 3.06
CA SER A 148 -5.52 7.44 3.32
C SER A 148 -4.73 6.19 3.65
N VAL A 149 -5.26 5.31 4.52
CA VAL A 149 -4.61 4.03 4.85
C VAL A 149 -4.49 3.14 3.62
N GLY A 150 -5.56 3.01 2.83
CA GLY A 150 -5.56 2.18 1.61
C GLY A 150 -4.48 2.59 0.60
N TYR A 151 -4.44 3.88 0.26
CA TYR A 151 -3.43 4.44 -0.64
C TYR A 151 -2.02 4.30 -0.07
N GLY A 152 -1.83 4.57 1.23
CA GLY A 152 -0.54 4.39 1.90
C GLY A 152 -0.01 2.96 1.81
N LEU A 153 -0.85 1.98 2.11
CA LEU A 153 -0.46 0.56 2.04
C LEU A 153 -0.19 0.09 0.61
N ALA A 154 -1.05 0.47 -0.34
CA ALA A 154 -0.88 0.08 -1.74
C ALA A 154 0.40 0.68 -2.35
N ALA A 155 0.72 1.95 -2.04
CA ALA A 155 1.94 2.58 -2.53
C ALA A 155 3.21 2.01 -1.86
N ALA A 156 3.19 1.80 -0.53
CA ALA A 156 4.36 1.30 0.21
C ALA A 156 4.73 -0.14 -0.11
N PHE A 157 3.74 -1.00 -0.36
CA PHE A 157 3.96 -2.44 -0.48
C PHE A 157 3.64 -3.00 -1.87
N GLY A 158 3.06 -2.19 -2.76
CA GLY A 158 2.47 -2.66 -4.00
C GLY A 158 1.19 -3.46 -3.73
N THR A 159 0.55 -3.91 -4.80
CA THR A 159 -0.64 -4.77 -4.73
C THR A 159 -0.45 -6.07 -5.50
N GLY A 160 -1.36 -7.01 -5.21
CA GLY A 160 -1.28 -8.33 -5.81
C GLY A 160 -0.14 -9.16 -5.26
N ALA A 161 0.27 -10.16 -6.03
CA ALA A 161 1.34 -11.05 -5.66
C ALA A 161 2.22 -11.40 -6.86
N GLU A 162 2.23 -10.57 -7.90
CA GLU A 162 3.27 -10.67 -8.92
C GLU A 162 4.62 -10.45 -8.24
N PRO A 163 5.43 -11.50 -8.12
CA PRO A 163 6.79 -11.28 -7.74
C PRO A 163 7.45 -10.63 -8.95
N MET A 164 8.11 -9.49 -8.75
CA MET A 164 8.95 -8.87 -9.79
C MET A 164 9.94 -9.87 -10.44
N TRP A 165 10.23 -11.02 -9.78
CA TRP A 165 11.03 -12.10 -10.35
C TRP A 165 10.37 -12.84 -11.53
N GLN A 166 9.05 -12.86 -11.67
CA GLN A 166 8.40 -13.49 -12.85
C GLN A 166 8.59 -12.64 -14.11
N LEU A 167 8.56 -11.32 -13.97
CA LEU A 167 8.85 -10.41 -15.08
C LEU A 167 10.32 -10.48 -15.51
N THR A 168 11.26 -10.61 -14.57
CA THR A 168 12.67 -10.85 -14.91
C THR A 168 12.96 -12.27 -15.40
N LEU A 169 12.25 -13.29 -14.93
CA LEU A 169 12.40 -14.65 -15.44
C LEU A 169 11.84 -14.78 -16.87
N ASN A 170 10.68 -14.21 -17.17
CA ASN A 170 10.15 -14.20 -18.54
C ASN A 170 11.07 -13.41 -19.49
N ALA A 171 11.56 -12.24 -19.08
CA ALA A 171 12.52 -11.49 -19.87
C ALA A 171 13.87 -12.23 -20.06
N ALA A 172 14.32 -13.00 -19.06
CA ALA A 172 15.52 -13.82 -19.17
C ALA A 172 15.31 -15.07 -20.03
N LEU A 173 14.11 -15.66 -20.02
CA LEU A 173 13.74 -16.80 -20.86
C LEU A 173 13.55 -16.39 -22.33
N ASP A 174 13.00 -15.20 -22.60
CA ASP A 174 12.88 -14.64 -23.96
C ASP A 174 14.25 -14.26 -24.59
N LEU A 175 15.28 -14.07 -23.76
CA LEU A 175 16.67 -13.83 -24.20
C LEU A 175 17.50 -15.12 -24.35
N TRP A 176 16.91 -16.28 -24.04
CA TRP A 176 17.52 -17.59 -24.26
C TRP A 176 17.05 -18.15 -25.61
N PRO A 177 17.94 -18.55 -26.53
CA PRO A 177 17.58 -19.04 -27.86
C PRO A 177 16.89 -20.41 -27.84
#